data_AF-A0A0S7YQF4-F1
#
_entry.id   AF-A0A0S7YQF4-F1
#
_cell.length_a   1.000
_cell.length_b   1.000
_cell.length_c   1.000
_cell.angle_alpha   90.00
_cell.angle_beta   90.00
_cell.angle_gamma   90.00
#
_symmetry.space_group_name_H-M   'P 1'
#
loop_
_entity.id
_entity.type
_entity.pdbx_description
1 polymer ?
#
loop_
_entity_poly.entity_id
_entity_poly.type
_entity_poly.pdbx_seq_one_letter_code
_entity_poly.pdbx_strand_id
1 'polypeptide(L)'
;GQTDEGVTATFYADTDGDGFGDLTVTTQACTAPIGFVADSTDCNDNSANEHPGQIWYEDSDSDGFGNLAVSLVACLQPTGYVLDGTDWNDTDSGEWQDTDGDGVGDNSDVFPTNPNEWADADADGTGDQADTDDDNDGLLDIIEIASCTDPLDADTDDDGIIDGYEDLNLNGALDIGETDPCNGDTDGDGVQDGTELGYTLDDVGPHTDLAVFQPDLDPSTSTDPLVIDTDGDGLTDGEEYHNQKPSIPSLLLPINTDINVSLTAQLKATGYSDADGDRHLYTRWQISSMQGDFSDNALVLDIKSDSHLTSFTTPELMLHVDTLYYWRVKFYDNLDAASDWSETFSFRTIKTDSADINPQNNIPDSQEISDASMDLDSDGYADINQPDMKCLRTGHGNASVCVKKSTNVTSVISLMWNDPAIISDTYNKPDVMPIGLLSFKLEVANPGDIAEVTIYCSSTLPVTWYKYDLSNGWQDYSANATFNPDNSVTLQFKDGNFGDADGTKNRFIVDPSGPGTNASPPSSDSVDGSGGGGCFISSSAYRANSSVKILVYVPFFFFLLIKVSNTLKLLHKRRPANPGIPRPVNLLSKR
;
A
#
# COMPACT_ATOMS: atom_id res chain seq x y z
N GLY A 1 -18.56 110.96 -38.18
CA GLY A 1 -18.70 109.50 -38.32
C GLY A 1 -19.36 109.00 -37.08
N GLN A 2 -20.29 108.05 -37.20
CA GLN A 2 -21.04 107.50 -36.08
C GLN A 2 -20.11 106.69 -35.15
N THR A 3 -20.36 106.73 -33.85
CA THR A 3 -19.79 105.77 -32.89
C THR A 3 -20.39 104.40 -33.22
N ASP A 4 -19.56 103.42 -33.55
CA ASP A 4 -19.97 102.03 -33.73
C ASP A 4 -20.12 101.38 -32.35
N GLU A 5 -21.28 101.57 -31.72
CA GLU A 5 -21.61 100.96 -30.42
C GLU A 5 -22.16 99.52 -30.57
N GLY A 6 -21.62 98.74 -31.51
CA GLY A 6 -22.11 97.39 -31.83
C GLY A 6 -21.05 96.31 -32.05
N VAL A 7 -19.75 96.60 -31.90
CA VAL A 7 -18.71 95.57 -32.10
C VAL A 7 -18.60 94.69 -30.85
N THR A 8 -19.30 93.57 -30.88
CA THR A 8 -19.13 92.45 -29.94
C THR A 8 -18.19 91.41 -30.52
N ALA A 9 -17.33 90.84 -29.67
CA ALA A 9 -16.57 89.63 -30.00
C ALA A 9 -17.36 88.40 -29.53
N THR A 10 -17.20 87.29 -30.24
CA THR A 10 -17.75 85.99 -29.82
C THR A 10 -16.77 85.35 -28.83
N PHE A 11 -17.28 84.91 -27.70
CA PHE A 11 -16.57 84.09 -26.72
C PHE A 11 -17.27 82.74 -26.57
N TYR A 12 -16.52 81.71 -26.19
CA TYR A 12 -16.88 80.30 -26.15
C TYR A 12 -16.87 79.83 -24.71
N ALA A 13 -17.87 79.05 -24.29
CA ALA A 13 -17.92 78.56 -22.91
C ALA A 13 -16.70 77.69 -22.63
N ASP A 14 -16.07 77.87 -21.48
CA ASP A 14 -14.93 77.10 -20.98
C ASP A 14 -15.41 76.47 -19.66
N THR A 15 -16.00 75.29 -19.80
CA THR A 15 -16.78 74.64 -18.74
C THR A 15 -15.88 73.91 -17.74
N ASP A 16 -14.74 73.37 -18.19
CA ASP A 16 -13.75 72.69 -17.36
C ASP A 16 -12.57 73.57 -16.89
N GLY A 17 -12.43 74.76 -17.48
CA GLY A 17 -11.50 75.81 -17.02
C GLY A 17 -10.08 75.69 -17.57
N ASP A 18 -9.87 74.98 -18.67
CA ASP A 18 -8.54 74.76 -19.27
C ASP A 18 -8.06 75.91 -20.18
N GLY A 19 -8.95 76.87 -20.47
CA GLY A 19 -8.65 78.03 -21.29
C GLY A 19 -9.02 77.90 -22.77
N PHE A 20 -9.55 76.76 -23.18
CA PHE A 20 -10.17 76.52 -24.48
C PHE A 20 -11.70 76.46 -24.32
N GLY A 21 -12.46 76.78 -25.37
CA GLY A 21 -13.91 76.82 -25.23
C GLY A 21 -14.69 76.12 -26.35
N ASP A 22 -15.91 75.72 -26.02
CA ASP A 22 -16.84 75.03 -26.91
C ASP A 22 -17.36 75.95 -28.03
N LEU A 23 -17.03 75.61 -29.28
CA LEU A 23 -17.45 76.31 -30.50
C LEU A 23 -18.98 76.44 -30.62
N THR A 24 -19.76 75.56 -29.98
CA THR A 24 -21.21 75.49 -30.07
C THR A 24 -21.92 76.31 -28.99
N VAL A 25 -21.26 76.61 -27.87
CA VAL A 25 -21.79 77.40 -26.77
C VAL A 25 -21.14 78.78 -26.77
N THR A 26 -21.81 79.74 -27.40
CA THR A 26 -21.25 81.08 -27.63
C THR A 26 -22.03 82.19 -26.96
N THR A 27 -21.32 83.26 -26.63
CA THR A 27 -21.90 84.53 -26.19
C THR A 27 -21.19 85.69 -26.86
N GLN A 28 -21.88 86.82 -27.02
CA GLN A 28 -21.32 88.04 -27.59
C GLN A 28 -21.14 89.10 -26.52
N ALA A 29 -19.91 89.58 -26.34
CA ALA A 29 -19.57 90.60 -25.34
C ALA A 29 -18.40 91.48 -25.81
N CYS A 30 -18.14 92.58 -25.10
CA CYS A 30 -16.98 93.44 -25.36
C CYS A 30 -15.68 92.88 -24.75
N THR A 31 -15.79 92.03 -23.73
CA THR A 31 -14.72 91.33 -23.02
C THR A 31 -15.21 89.95 -22.60
N ALA A 32 -14.31 88.97 -22.46
CA ALA A 32 -14.63 87.61 -22.07
C ALA A 32 -15.44 87.59 -20.75
N PRO A 33 -16.68 87.08 -20.76
CA PRO A 33 -17.44 86.82 -19.54
C PRO A 33 -16.78 85.71 -18.70
N ILE A 34 -17.11 85.64 -17.41
CA ILE A 34 -16.63 84.54 -16.54
C ILE A 34 -17.14 83.20 -17.09
N GLY A 35 -16.25 82.21 -17.21
CA GLY A 35 -16.55 80.89 -17.79
C GLY A 35 -16.61 80.91 -19.32
N PHE A 36 -16.05 81.92 -19.96
CA PHE A 36 -15.94 81.99 -21.42
C PHE A 36 -14.55 82.47 -21.83
N VAL A 37 -14.01 81.91 -22.91
CA VAL A 37 -12.70 82.24 -23.48
C VAL A 37 -12.82 82.63 -24.95
N ALA A 38 -11.78 83.28 -25.47
CA ALA A 38 -11.76 83.72 -26.87
C ALA A 38 -11.37 82.59 -27.83
N ASP A 39 -10.71 81.56 -27.32
CA ASP A 39 -10.32 80.39 -28.08
C ASP A 39 -11.50 79.42 -28.20
N SER A 40 -11.68 78.81 -29.36
CA SER A 40 -12.82 77.95 -29.68
C SER A 40 -12.40 76.55 -30.10
N THR A 41 -11.16 76.18 -29.79
CA THR A 41 -10.53 74.97 -30.33
C THR A 41 -10.65 73.77 -29.42
N ASP A 42 -11.41 73.87 -28.34
CA ASP A 42 -11.61 72.77 -27.40
C ASP A 42 -12.24 71.56 -28.09
N CYS A 43 -11.68 70.39 -27.82
CA CYS A 43 -12.21 69.12 -28.31
C CYS A 43 -13.09 68.41 -27.29
N ASN A 44 -13.01 68.71 -25.98
CA ASN A 44 -13.91 68.19 -24.96
C ASN A 44 -14.03 69.13 -23.75
N ASP A 45 -15.03 70.02 -23.79
CA ASP A 45 -15.39 71.02 -22.75
C ASP A 45 -15.87 70.42 -21.40
N ASN A 46 -15.67 69.12 -21.18
CA ASN A 46 -15.91 68.48 -19.88
C ASN A 46 -14.63 67.88 -19.27
N SER A 47 -13.48 68.03 -19.93
CA SER A 47 -12.21 67.44 -19.53
C SER A 47 -11.05 68.39 -19.81
N ALA A 48 -10.56 69.04 -18.75
CA ALA A 48 -9.42 69.96 -18.81
C ALA A 48 -8.08 69.32 -19.25
N ASN A 49 -8.06 68.00 -19.44
CA ASN A 49 -6.91 67.25 -19.97
C ASN A 49 -7.04 66.94 -21.47
N GLU A 50 -8.17 67.24 -22.12
CA GLU A 50 -8.40 66.93 -23.52
C GLU A 50 -8.53 68.21 -24.34
N HIS A 51 -7.38 68.84 -24.59
CA HIS A 51 -7.32 70.14 -25.25
C HIS A 51 -6.22 70.20 -26.32
N PRO A 52 -6.27 71.20 -27.23
CA PRO A 52 -5.23 71.38 -28.23
C PRO A 52 -3.86 71.57 -27.59
N GLY A 53 -2.90 70.74 -28.00
CA GLY A 53 -1.53 70.78 -27.47
C GLY A 53 -1.27 69.85 -26.29
N GLN A 54 -2.27 69.08 -25.83
CA GLN A 54 -2.07 68.06 -24.80
C GLN A 54 -1.06 67.00 -25.25
N ILE A 55 -0.15 66.63 -24.34
CA ILE A 55 0.82 65.55 -24.50
C ILE A 55 0.26 64.28 -23.86
N TRP A 56 0.36 63.17 -24.60
CA TRP A 56 0.01 61.84 -24.13
C TRP A 56 1.22 60.91 -24.31
N TYR A 57 1.44 60.02 -23.35
CA TYR A 57 2.55 59.05 -23.32
C TYR A 57 2.03 57.67 -23.72
N GLU A 58 2.77 56.95 -24.55
CA GLU A 58 2.40 55.58 -24.96
C GLU A 58 2.36 54.69 -23.72
N ASP A 59 1.30 53.91 -23.60
CA ASP A 59 1.03 52.95 -22.52
C ASP A 59 0.85 51.59 -23.18
N SER A 60 1.97 50.88 -23.33
CA SER A 60 2.10 49.67 -24.13
C SER A 60 1.56 48.43 -23.43
N ASP A 61 1.66 48.37 -22.10
CA ASP A 61 1.19 47.25 -21.28
C ASP A 61 -0.15 47.51 -20.59
N SER A 62 -0.68 48.74 -20.72
CA SER A 62 -2.02 49.16 -20.28
C SER A 62 -2.18 49.25 -18.76
N ASP A 63 -1.14 49.63 -18.02
CA ASP A 63 -1.16 49.76 -16.57
C ASP A 63 -1.59 51.16 -16.07
N GLY A 64 -1.60 52.16 -16.97
CA GLY A 64 -1.99 53.54 -16.68
C GLY A 64 -0.84 54.53 -16.54
N PHE A 65 0.41 54.07 -16.58
CA PHE A 65 1.62 54.87 -16.69
C PHE A 65 2.15 54.75 -18.11
N GLY A 66 2.74 55.84 -18.63
CA GLY A 66 3.22 55.85 -19.99
C GLY A 66 4.69 56.22 -20.09
N ASN A 67 5.29 55.81 -21.19
CA ASN A 67 6.72 56.01 -21.46
C ASN A 67 7.08 57.47 -21.72
N LEU A 68 7.89 58.07 -20.85
CA LEU A 68 8.36 59.45 -21.03
C LEU A 68 9.06 59.69 -22.38
N ALA A 69 9.74 58.67 -22.91
CA ALA A 69 10.49 58.74 -24.16
C ALA A 69 9.59 58.63 -25.41
N VAL A 70 8.37 58.10 -25.27
CA VAL A 70 7.42 57.91 -26.37
C VAL A 70 6.14 58.69 -26.09
N SER A 71 6.07 59.91 -26.62
CA SER A 71 4.90 60.78 -26.46
C SER A 71 4.41 61.36 -27.78
N LEU A 72 3.13 61.70 -27.81
CA LEU A 72 2.49 62.40 -28.92
C LEU A 72 1.63 63.57 -28.44
N VAL A 73 1.42 64.53 -29.33
CA VAL A 73 0.53 65.66 -29.08
C VAL A 73 -0.81 65.41 -29.79
N ALA A 74 -1.88 65.29 -29.02
CA ALA A 74 -3.24 65.09 -29.54
C ALA A 74 -4.27 65.80 -28.66
N CYS A 75 -5.39 66.21 -29.27
CA CYS A 75 -6.43 66.93 -28.56
C CYS A 75 -7.24 66.00 -27.63
N LEU A 76 -7.76 64.90 -28.16
CA LEU A 76 -8.42 63.84 -27.38
C LEU A 76 -7.41 62.75 -27.02
N GLN A 77 -7.66 62.02 -25.94
CA GLN A 77 -6.83 60.87 -25.55
C GLN A 77 -6.77 59.83 -26.69
N PRO A 78 -5.59 59.58 -27.28
CA PRO A 78 -5.41 58.48 -28.21
C PRO A 78 -5.58 57.13 -27.50
N THR A 79 -6.07 56.12 -28.21
CA THR A 79 -6.10 54.75 -27.69
C THR A 79 -4.67 54.25 -27.45
N GLY A 80 -4.39 53.70 -26.27
CA GLY A 80 -3.07 53.19 -25.88
C GLY A 80 -2.10 54.29 -25.41
N TYR A 81 -2.61 55.45 -25.01
CA TYR A 81 -1.81 56.53 -24.46
C TYR A 81 -2.45 57.11 -23.19
N VAL A 82 -1.65 57.54 -22.23
CA VAL A 82 -2.07 58.06 -20.92
C VAL A 82 -1.43 59.41 -20.60
N LEU A 83 -1.91 60.06 -19.54
CA LEU A 83 -1.44 61.39 -19.14
C LEU A 83 -0.16 61.31 -18.31
N ASP A 84 0.00 60.25 -17.53
CA ASP A 84 1.17 60.06 -16.69
C ASP A 84 2.33 59.52 -17.52
N GLY A 85 3.50 60.13 -17.37
CA GLY A 85 4.69 59.82 -18.15
C GLY A 85 5.80 59.18 -17.32
N THR A 86 5.47 58.60 -16.16
CA THR A 86 6.46 58.15 -15.18
C THR A 86 6.90 56.70 -15.34
N ASP A 87 6.40 55.99 -16.34
CA ASP A 87 6.67 54.57 -16.51
C ASP A 87 8.16 54.32 -16.83
N TRP A 88 8.81 53.58 -15.94
CA TRP A 88 10.19 53.14 -16.11
C TRP A 88 10.30 52.00 -17.13
N ASN A 89 9.35 51.06 -17.13
CA ASN A 89 9.34 49.89 -18.00
C ASN A 89 7.97 49.67 -18.65
N ASP A 90 7.75 50.44 -19.73
CA ASP A 90 6.58 50.37 -20.64
C ASP A 90 6.50 49.07 -21.47
N THR A 91 6.98 47.96 -20.94
CA THR A 91 6.72 46.62 -21.47
C THR A 91 6.29 45.64 -20.38
N ASP A 92 6.26 46.08 -19.13
CA ASP A 92 5.91 45.31 -17.95
C ASP A 92 5.02 46.12 -17.00
N SER A 93 3.73 45.81 -17.04
CA SER A 93 2.69 46.46 -16.22
C SER A 93 2.90 46.34 -14.71
N GLY A 94 3.89 45.56 -14.25
CA GLY A 94 4.31 45.52 -12.86
C GLY A 94 5.19 46.71 -12.46
N GLU A 95 6.02 47.20 -13.38
CA GLU A 95 7.28 47.90 -13.12
C GLU A 95 7.20 49.40 -13.47
N TRP A 96 6.33 50.14 -12.78
CA TRP A 96 5.99 51.53 -13.11
C TRP A 96 6.89 52.60 -12.45
N GLN A 97 7.66 52.26 -11.41
CA GLN A 97 8.56 53.19 -10.71
C GLN A 97 9.82 52.46 -10.22
N ASP A 98 10.97 53.12 -10.35
CA ASP A 98 12.28 52.70 -9.82
C ASP A 98 12.84 53.88 -9.02
N THR A 99 12.69 53.82 -7.70
CA THR A 99 12.90 54.96 -6.78
C THR A 99 14.37 55.28 -6.56
N ASP A 100 15.25 54.29 -6.59
CA ASP A 100 16.68 54.49 -6.34
C ASP A 100 17.58 54.31 -7.58
N GLY A 101 17.00 53.83 -8.68
CA GLY A 101 17.61 53.80 -10.01
C GLY A 101 18.58 52.66 -10.20
N ASP A 102 18.42 51.54 -9.50
CA ASP A 102 19.28 50.36 -9.62
C ASP A 102 18.89 49.43 -10.78
N GLY A 103 17.71 49.65 -11.36
CA GLY A 103 17.18 48.92 -12.51
C GLY A 103 16.18 47.82 -12.18
N VAL A 104 15.80 47.64 -10.91
CA VAL A 104 14.66 46.83 -10.46
C VAL A 104 13.55 47.79 -10.00
N GLY A 105 12.31 47.59 -10.46
CA GLY A 105 11.20 48.46 -10.08
C GLY A 105 10.71 48.20 -8.66
N ASP A 106 10.17 49.24 -8.02
CA ASP A 106 9.73 49.30 -6.61
C ASP A 106 8.77 48.18 -6.18
N ASN A 107 8.08 47.55 -7.13
CA ASN A 107 7.13 46.45 -6.90
C ASN A 107 7.79 45.06 -6.82
N SER A 108 8.96 44.89 -7.42
CA SER A 108 9.77 43.66 -7.38
C SER A 108 11.02 43.81 -6.52
N ASP A 109 11.44 45.05 -6.26
CA ASP A 109 12.54 45.39 -5.37
C ASP A 109 12.10 45.27 -3.89
N VAL A 110 12.79 44.41 -3.13
CA VAL A 110 12.56 44.24 -1.69
C VAL A 110 13.03 45.47 -0.89
N PHE A 111 14.00 46.23 -1.41
CA PHE A 111 14.55 47.44 -0.82
C PHE A 111 14.48 48.66 -1.77
N PRO A 112 13.28 49.22 -2.09
CA PRO A 112 13.05 50.29 -3.09
C PRO A 112 13.75 51.65 -2.87
N THR A 113 14.62 51.78 -1.87
CA THR A 113 15.35 53.03 -1.59
C THR A 113 16.84 52.82 -1.39
N ASN A 114 17.31 51.58 -1.52
CA ASN A 114 18.72 51.21 -1.41
C ASN A 114 19.23 50.64 -2.74
N PRO A 115 19.95 51.43 -3.56
CA PRO A 115 20.33 51.03 -4.91
C PRO A 115 21.46 50.00 -4.99
N ASN A 116 21.73 49.28 -3.89
CA ASN A 116 22.71 48.20 -3.84
C ASN A 116 22.09 46.88 -3.34
N GLU A 117 20.79 46.84 -3.03
CA GLU A 117 20.08 45.68 -2.51
C GLU A 117 18.72 45.64 -3.21
N TRP A 118 18.38 44.54 -3.87
CA TRP A 118 17.08 44.42 -4.56
C TRP A 118 16.32 43.13 -4.20
N ALA A 119 17.00 42.14 -3.60
CA ALA A 119 16.47 40.85 -3.21
C ALA A 119 16.88 40.49 -1.76
N ASP A 120 16.14 39.55 -1.17
CA ASP A 120 16.20 39.09 0.24
C ASP A 120 15.68 37.65 0.22
N ALA A 121 16.53 36.70 -0.21
CA ALA A 121 16.10 35.35 -0.57
C ALA A 121 15.48 34.58 0.61
N ASP A 122 16.02 34.76 1.82
CA ASP A 122 15.51 34.19 3.07
C ASP A 122 14.47 35.06 3.82
N ALA A 123 14.25 36.29 3.36
CA ALA A 123 13.37 37.29 3.94
C ALA A 123 13.71 37.66 5.41
N ASP A 124 14.99 37.65 5.78
CA ASP A 124 15.46 38.05 7.12
C ASP A 124 15.53 39.58 7.30
N GLY A 125 15.49 40.32 6.19
CA GLY A 125 15.53 41.77 6.13
C GLY A 125 16.92 42.36 5.84
N THR A 126 17.91 41.52 5.57
CA THR A 126 19.22 41.86 5.01
C THR A 126 19.20 41.47 3.53
N GLY A 127 19.59 42.38 2.64
CA GLY A 127 19.57 42.03 1.22
C GLY A 127 20.75 41.14 0.82
N ASP A 128 20.55 40.33 -0.22
CA ASP A 128 21.50 39.32 -0.74
C ASP A 128 22.89 39.90 -1.09
N GLN A 129 23.06 41.22 -1.21
CA GLN A 129 24.36 41.83 -1.52
C GLN A 129 25.13 42.18 -0.24
N ALA A 130 24.43 42.26 0.89
CA ALA A 130 24.98 42.48 2.21
C ALA A 130 24.97 41.24 3.11
N ASP A 131 24.10 40.27 2.85
CA ASP A 131 24.10 38.99 3.54
C ASP A 131 25.31 38.14 3.14
N THR A 132 25.58 37.11 3.93
CA THR A 132 26.69 36.17 3.75
C THR A 132 26.23 34.72 3.75
N ASP A 133 24.91 34.52 3.80
CA ASP A 133 24.15 33.28 3.88
C ASP A 133 22.74 33.61 3.33
N ASP A 134 22.66 33.87 2.03
CA ASP A 134 21.51 34.54 1.39
C ASP A 134 20.18 33.74 1.53
N ASP A 135 20.25 32.41 1.68
CA ASP A 135 19.08 31.52 1.87
C ASP A 135 18.93 30.96 3.31
N ASN A 136 19.87 31.28 4.20
CA ASN A 136 19.88 30.95 5.63
C ASN A 136 19.82 29.44 5.94
N ASP A 137 20.39 28.62 5.07
CA ASP A 137 20.52 27.18 5.26
C ASP A 137 21.66 26.81 6.25
N GLY A 138 22.54 27.78 6.54
CA GLY A 138 23.68 27.68 7.45
C GLY A 138 25.04 27.50 6.77
N LEU A 139 25.07 27.38 5.45
CA LEU A 139 26.23 27.35 4.59
C LEU A 139 26.46 28.76 4.01
N LEU A 140 27.65 29.33 4.21
CA LEU A 140 27.90 30.70 3.76
C LEU A 140 28.06 30.76 2.24
N ASP A 141 27.60 31.82 1.55
CA ASP A 141 27.72 31.93 0.08
C ASP A 141 29.16 31.74 -0.42
N ILE A 142 30.15 32.17 0.38
CA ILE A 142 31.56 32.01 0.01
C ILE A 142 32.02 30.54 -0.05
N ILE A 143 31.34 29.66 0.68
CA ILE A 143 31.53 28.21 0.68
C ILE A 143 30.75 27.61 -0.49
N GLU A 144 29.52 28.05 -0.68
CA GLU A 144 28.62 27.57 -1.74
C GLU A 144 29.10 27.89 -3.15
N ILE A 145 29.61 29.11 -3.36
CA ILE A 145 30.30 29.53 -4.60
C ILE A 145 31.48 28.58 -4.93
N ALA A 146 32.04 27.90 -3.92
CA ALA A 146 33.12 26.93 -4.06
C ALA A 146 32.66 25.46 -4.02
N SER A 147 31.40 25.18 -3.70
CA SER A 147 30.77 23.85 -3.68
C SER A 147 29.91 23.67 -4.96
N CYS A 148 28.90 22.80 -4.91
CA CYS A 148 27.91 22.61 -5.96
C CYS A 148 26.52 23.17 -5.60
N THR A 149 26.36 23.76 -4.40
CA THR A 149 25.13 24.34 -3.89
C THR A 149 24.88 25.75 -4.45
N ASP A 150 23.64 26.23 -4.38
CA ASP A 150 23.23 27.55 -4.86
C ASP A 150 22.89 28.47 -3.68
N PRO A 151 23.61 29.60 -3.49
CA PRO A 151 23.38 30.50 -2.34
C PRO A 151 21.98 31.07 -2.16
N LEU A 152 21.11 30.92 -3.15
CA LEU A 152 19.74 31.43 -3.13
C LEU A 152 18.71 30.31 -2.96
N ASP A 153 19.16 29.09 -2.70
CA ASP A 153 18.34 27.88 -2.67
C ASP A 153 18.79 26.92 -1.56
N ALA A 154 18.10 27.00 -0.43
CA ALA A 154 18.49 26.29 0.79
C ALA A 154 18.49 24.75 0.68
N ASP A 155 17.92 24.17 -0.37
CA ASP A 155 17.83 22.72 -0.62
C ASP A 155 18.11 22.48 -2.12
N THR A 156 19.39 22.44 -2.49
CA THR A 156 19.88 22.51 -3.87
C THR A 156 19.37 21.37 -4.76
N ASP A 157 19.10 20.19 -4.19
CA ASP A 157 18.66 19.01 -4.93
C ASP A 157 17.21 18.57 -4.67
N ASP A 158 16.48 19.36 -3.90
CA ASP A 158 15.05 19.26 -3.60
C ASP A 158 14.65 17.92 -2.97
N ASP A 159 15.54 17.35 -2.15
CA ASP A 159 15.34 16.04 -1.53
C ASP A 159 14.70 16.11 -0.13
N GLY A 160 14.52 17.34 0.38
CA GLY A 160 13.87 17.65 1.65
C GLY A 160 14.82 17.92 2.81
N ILE A 161 16.14 17.75 2.62
CA ILE A 161 17.18 18.16 3.56
C ILE A 161 17.84 19.45 3.03
N ILE A 162 18.06 20.44 3.89
CA ILE A 162 18.74 21.69 3.48
C ILE A 162 20.27 21.50 3.47
N ASP A 163 20.97 22.19 2.57
CA ASP A 163 22.37 21.86 2.25
C ASP A 163 23.31 21.96 3.46
N GLY A 164 23.11 22.97 4.31
CA GLY A 164 23.85 23.15 5.55
C GLY A 164 23.67 22.03 6.60
N TYR A 165 22.59 21.23 6.55
CA TYR A 165 22.45 20.03 7.39
C TYR A 165 23.20 18.82 6.84
N GLU A 166 23.37 18.76 5.53
CA GLU A 166 24.07 17.68 4.84
C GLU A 166 25.59 17.86 4.95
N ASP A 167 26.07 19.11 4.83
CA ASP A 167 27.45 19.47 5.15
C ASP A 167 27.62 19.76 6.65
N LEU A 168 27.62 18.70 7.46
CA LEU A 168 27.75 18.76 8.93
C LEU A 168 28.91 19.63 9.44
N ASN A 169 29.95 19.83 8.63
CA ASN A 169 31.12 20.58 8.99
C ASN A 169 31.30 21.93 8.25
N LEU A 170 30.33 22.28 7.39
CA LEU A 170 30.16 23.56 6.70
C LEU A 170 31.43 23.98 5.93
N ASN A 171 32.04 23.03 5.23
CA ASN A 171 33.27 23.23 4.47
C ASN A 171 33.10 23.21 2.94
N GLY A 172 31.89 22.93 2.45
CA GLY A 172 31.48 22.83 1.06
C GLY A 172 31.97 21.57 0.33
N ALA A 173 32.33 20.51 1.06
CA ALA A 173 32.86 19.29 0.49
C ALA A 173 32.27 18.04 1.15
N LEU A 174 31.71 17.16 0.32
CA LEU A 174 31.21 15.84 0.74
C LEU A 174 32.30 15.03 1.48
N ASP A 175 32.14 14.89 2.79
CA ASP A 175 32.97 14.05 3.65
C ASP A 175 32.28 12.71 3.99
N ILE A 176 33.03 11.82 4.65
CA ILE A 176 32.50 10.50 5.03
C ILE A 176 31.48 10.64 6.18
N GLY A 177 30.25 10.18 5.93
CA GLY A 177 29.16 10.26 6.91
C GLY A 177 28.23 11.45 6.71
N GLU A 178 28.38 12.17 5.60
CA GLU A 178 27.51 13.24 5.11
C GLU A 178 26.76 12.74 3.87
N THR A 179 25.54 13.22 3.67
CA THR A 179 24.80 13.13 2.41
C THR A 179 25.33 14.19 1.44
N ASP A 180 25.06 14.04 0.14
CA ASP A 180 25.55 14.92 -0.92
C ASP A 180 24.47 15.95 -1.28
N PRO A 181 24.63 17.25 -0.91
CA PRO A 181 23.60 18.28 -1.11
C PRO A 181 23.25 18.62 -2.56
N CYS A 182 23.88 17.93 -3.51
CA CYS A 182 23.69 18.13 -4.94
C CYS A 182 23.22 16.84 -5.63
N ASN A 183 22.89 15.83 -4.84
CA ASN A 183 22.41 14.53 -5.26
C ASN A 183 21.55 13.90 -4.15
N GLY A 184 20.25 14.20 -4.22
CA GLY A 184 19.25 13.72 -3.26
C GLY A 184 18.91 12.24 -3.33
N ASP A 185 19.89 11.38 -3.58
CA ASP A 185 19.90 9.91 -3.46
C ASP A 185 21.39 9.53 -3.37
N THR A 186 21.98 9.78 -2.19
CA THR A 186 23.43 9.76 -1.97
C THR A 186 24.04 8.38 -2.23
N ASP A 187 23.34 7.32 -1.86
CA ASP A 187 23.82 5.95 -2.05
C ASP A 187 23.37 5.30 -3.37
N GLY A 188 22.44 5.93 -4.08
CA GLY A 188 22.04 5.63 -5.45
C GLY A 188 21.11 4.43 -5.56
N ASP A 189 20.24 4.23 -4.58
CA ASP A 189 19.37 3.07 -4.47
C ASP A 189 17.93 3.31 -4.98
N GLY A 190 17.58 4.57 -5.22
CA GLY A 190 16.31 5.01 -5.78
C GLY A 190 15.31 5.58 -4.76
N VAL A 191 15.71 5.78 -3.51
CA VAL A 191 15.00 6.59 -2.50
C VAL A 191 15.78 7.88 -2.25
N GLN A 192 15.09 8.98 -1.92
CA GLN A 192 15.78 10.25 -1.62
C GLN A 192 16.24 10.31 -0.18
N ASP A 193 17.33 11.02 0.13
CA ASP A 193 17.93 10.97 1.47
C ASP A 193 16.96 11.52 2.52
N GLY A 194 16.26 12.61 2.20
CA GLY A 194 15.18 13.13 3.04
C GLY A 194 14.03 12.12 3.25
N THR A 195 13.63 11.38 2.21
CA THR A 195 12.62 10.31 2.34
C THR A 195 13.09 9.22 3.30
N GLU A 196 14.35 8.80 3.21
CA GLU A 196 14.92 7.74 4.03
C GLU A 196 15.04 8.13 5.50
N LEU A 197 15.30 9.41 5.78
CA LEU A 197 15.28 9.97 7.13
C LEU A 197 13.86 10.21 7.66
N GLY A 198 12.83 9.96 6.86
CA GLY A 198 11.42 10.04 7.23
C GLY A 198 10.80 11.44 7.13
N TYR A 199 11.36 12.31 6.28
CA TYR A 199 10.82 13.66 6.07
C TYR A 199 9.47 13.58 5.35
N THR A 200 8.49 14.29 5.90
CA THR A 200 7.16 14.44 5.29
C THR A 200 6.96 15.84 4.72
N LEU A 201 5.85 16.06 4.02
CA LEU A 201 5.48 17.41 3.54
C LEU A 201 5.35 18.46 4.66
N ASP A 202 5.21 18.05 5.92
CA ASP A 202 5.14 18.96 7.06
C ASP A 202 6.54 19.28 7.66
N ASP A 203 7.60 18.57 7.23
CA ASP A 203 8.94 18.60 7.84
C ASP A 203 10.02 19.26 6.95
N VAL A 204 9.79 19.43 5.63
CA VAL A 204 10.77 20.01 4.70
C VAL A 204 11.05 21.50 4.95
N GLY A 205 12.27 21.91 4.64
CA GLY A 205 12.76 23.28 4.78
C GLY A 205 12.04 24.29 3.87
N PRO A 206 12.28 25.60 4.06
CA PRO A 206 11.93 26.56 3.01
C PRO A 206 12.74 26.24 1.74
N HIS A 207 12.20 26.59 0.56
CA HIS A 207 12.85 26.47 -0.75
C HIS A 207 12.90 25.09 -1.44
N THR A 208 12.64 23.96 -0.76
CA THR A 208 12.43 22.66 -1.42
C THR A 208 11.30 22.68 -2.48
N ASP A 209 11.60 22.34 -3.74
CA ASP A 209 10.60 22.14 -4.80
C ASP A 209 9.82 20.84 -4.54
N LEU A 210 8.61 20.99 -4.01
CA LEU A 210 7.66 19.90 -3.77
C LEU A 210 7.26 19.12 -5.04
N ALA A 211 7.59 19.59 -6.24
CA ALA A 211 7.42 18.83 -7.47
C ALA A 211 8.51 17.77 -7.69
N VAL A 212 9.68 17.93 -7.06
CA VAL A 212 10.84 17.02 -7.11
C VAL A 212 10.88 16.14 -5.85
N PHE A 213 10.61 16.72 -4.67
CA PHE A 213 10.61 16.00 -3.40
C PHE A 213 9.60 14.84 -3.34
N GLN A 214 10.05 13.70 -2.83
CA GLN A 214 9.25 12.50 -2.57
C GLN A 214 9.03 12.33 -1.06
N PRO A 215 7.89 12.76 -0.50
CA PRO A 215 7.66 12.67 0.93
C PRO A 215 7.52 11.22 1.39
N ASP A 216 8.03 10.92 2.59
CA ASP A 216 7.78 9.64 3.24
C ASP A 216 6.30 9.51 3.65
N LEU A 217 5.70 8.39 3.28
CA LEU A 217 4.31 8.05 3.57
C LEU A 217 4.15 7.22 4.86
N ASP A 218 5.25 6.66 5.40
CA ASP A 218 5.29 5.94 6.67
C ASP A 218 6.55 6.26 7.50
N PRO A 219 6.58 7.42 8.20
CA PRO A 219 7.70 7.85 9.07
C PRO A 219 8.00 6.95 10.26
N SER A 220 7.26 5.84 10.42
CA SER A 220 7.57 4.82 11.41
C SER A 220 8.65 3.84 10.96
N THR A 221 9.02 3.90 9.68
CA THR A 221 10.11 3.17 9.05
C THR A 221 11.06 4.17 8.40
N SER A 222 12.36 4.05 8.67
CA SER A 222 13.40 4.93 8.12
C SER A 222 14.63 4.07 7.79
N THR A 223 15.38 4.46 6.78
CA THR A 223 16.60 3.80 6.31
C THR A 223 17.81 4.74 6.47
N ASP A 224 19.01 4.28 6.15
CA ASP A 224 20.27 5.04 6.27
C ASP A 224 20.71 5.49 4.87
N PRO A 225 20.63 6.79 4.53
CA PRO A 225 20.86 7.29 3.17
C PRO A 225 22.30 7.16 2.65
N LEU A 226 23.19 6.62 3.48
CA LEU A 226 24.58 6.34 3.13
C LEU A 226 24.80 4.84 2.86
N VAL A 227 23.76 4.02 2.93
CA VAL A 227 23.81 2.57 2.93
C VAL A 227 22.69 1.98 2.08
N ILE A 228 23.05 1.63 0.84
CA ILE A 228 22.19 1.01 -0.18
C ILE A 228 21.34 -0.21 0.25
N ASP A 229 21.53 -0.78 1.44
CA ASP A 229 20.84 -1.96 2.01
C ASP A 229 21.01 -1.86 3.53
N THR A 230 20.15 -1.07 4.18
CA THR A 230 20.27 -0.67 5.59
C THR A 230 20.25 -1.88 6.53
N ASP A 231 19.43 -2.88 6.24
CA ASP A 231 19.23 -4.04 7.12
C ASP A 231 20.15 -5.24 6.77
N GLY A 232 20.79 -5.19 5.61
CA GLY A 232 21.78 -6.14 5.13
C GLY A 232 21.20 -7.48 4.69
N ASP A 233 19.91 -7.52 4.35
CA ASP A 233 19.22 -8.75 3.94
C ASP A 233 19.49 -9.14 2.47
N GLY A 234 20.04 -8.20 1.69
CA GLY A 234 20.46 -8.36 0.31
C GLY A 234 19.52 -7.77 -0.74
N LEU A 235 18.52 -6.97 -0.33
CA LEU A 235 17.74 -6.05 -1.17
C LEU A 235 18.17 -4.61 -0.87
N THR A 236 18.03 -3.71 -1.84
CA THR A 236 18.27 -2.29 -1.56
C THR A 236 17.06 -1.63 -0.92
N ASP A 237 17.26 -0.56 -0.15
CA ASP A 237 16.17 0.14 0.51
C ASP A 237 15.15 0.66 -0.52
N GLY A 238 15.61 1.09 -1.70
CA GLY A 238 14.77 1.40 -2.86
C GLY A 238 14.05 0.21 -3.48
N GLU A 239 14.61 -1.00 -3.47
CA GLU A 239 13.88 -2.21 -3.86
C GLU A 239 12.76 -2.54 -2.85
N GLU A 240 12.97 -2.23 -1.58
CA GLU A 240 11.96 -2.39 -0.53
C GLU A 240 10.88 -1.30 -0.58
N TYR A 241 11.28 -0.04 -0.86
CA TYR A 241 10.41 1.12 -0.99
C TYR A 241 9.53 1.07 -2.25
N HIS A 242 10.06 0.54 -3.36
CA HIS A 242 9.36 0.42 -4.65
C HIS A 242 8.74 -0.96 -4.92
N ASN A 243 8.52 -1.80 -3.90
CA ASN A 243 7.92 -3.14 -4.04
C ASN A 243 6.66 -3.13 -4.94
N GLN A 244 6.80 -3.61 -6.18
CA GLN A 244 5.72 -3.56 -7.16
C GLN A 244 4.79 -4.74 -6.94
N LYS A 245 3.48 -4.45 -6.96
CA LYS A 245 2.48 -5.49 -6.74
C LYS A 245 2.56 -6.54 -7.86
N PRO A 246 2.40 -7.83 -7.52
CA PRO A 246 2.37 -8.89 -8.49
C PRO A 246 1.25 -8.73 -9.51
N SER A 247 1.46 -9.31 -10.69
CA SER A 247 0.44 -9.32 -11.75
C SER A 247 -0.84 -10.02 -11.29
N ILE A 248 -1.98 -9.46 -11.68
CA ILE A 248 -3.31 -10.00 -11.34
C ILE A 248 -3.46 -11.42 -11.91
N PRO A 249 -3.74 -12.44 -11.06
CA PRO A 249 -3.94 -13.79 -11.54
C PRO A 249 -5.20 -13.93 -12.40
N SER A 250 -5.09 -14.74 -13.46
CA SER A 250 -6.24 -15.15 -14.27
C SER A 250 -6.74 -16.54 -13.87
N LEU A 251 -8.05 -16.71 -13.79
CA LEU A 251 -8.69 -17.96 -13.37
C LEU A 251 -8.74 -18.98 -14.53
N LEU A 252 -8.36 -20.24 -14.25
CA LEU A 252 -8.31 -21.31 -15.25
C LEU A 252 -9.36 -22.39 -15.01
N LEU A 253 -9.46 -22.91 -13.78
CA LEU A 253 -10.41 -23.96 -13.41
C LEU A 253 -10.93 -23.74 -11.98
N PRO A 254 -12.22 -24.01 -11.70
CA PRO A 254 -13.30 -24.21 -12.68
C PRO A 254 -13.47 -22.99 -13.60
N ILE A 255 -13.86 -23.21 -14.86
CA ILE A 255 -14.12 -22.09 -15.78
C ILE A 255 -15.35 -21.30 -15.32
N ASN A 256 -15.51 -20.06 -15.79
CA ASN A 256 -16.69 -19.28 -15.42
C ASN A 256 -17.97 -19.98 -15.89
N THR A 257 -18.95 -20.08 -15.01
CA THR A 257 -20.25 -20.77 -15.19
C THR A 257 -20.16 -22.29 -15.36
N ASP A 258 -19.06 -22.90 -14.92
CA ASP A 258 -18.91 -24.36 -14.97
C ASP A 258 -20.00 -25.07 -14.15
N ILE A 259 -20.36 -26.28 -14.55
CA ILE A 259 -21.43 -27.07 -13.93
C ILE A 259 -20.96 -28.50 -13.66
N ASN A 260 -21.51 -29.11 -12.62
CA ASN A 260 -21.12 -30.44 -12.15
C ASN A 260 -19.67 -30.51 -11.61
N VAL A 261 -19.23 -29.42 -10.98
CA VAL A 261 -17.93 -29.40 -10.29
C VAL A 261 -17.98 -30.30 -9.04
N SER A 262 -16.91 -31.03 -8.77
CA SER A 262 -16.76 -31.88 -7.58
C SER A 262 -16.96 -31.08 -6.28
N LEU A 263 -17.40 -31.74 -5.19
CA LEU A 263 -17.42 -31.14 -3.86
C LEU A 263 -16.00 -30.88 -3.29
N THR A 264 -15.00 -31.53 -3.87
CA THR A 264 -13.56 -31.25 -3.72
C THR A 264 -13.05 -30.55 -4.99
N ALA A 265 -13.49 -29.31 -5.20
CA ALA A 265 -13.18 -28.55 -6.40
C ALA A 265 -11.68 -28.25 -6.49
N GLN A 266 -11.09 -28.44 -7.68
CA GLN A 266 -9.73 -27.97 -7.96
C GLN A 266 -9.77 -26.55 -8.52
N LEU A 267 -9.40 -25.59 -7.70
CA LEU A 267 -9.17 -24.20 -8.09
C LEU A 267 -7.78 -24.10 -8.74
N LYS A 268 -7.69 -23.36 -9.85
CA LYS A 268 -6.43 -23.18 -10.59
C LYS A 268 -6.37 -21.80 -11.23
N ALA A 269 -5.23 -21.14 -11.05
CA ALA A 269 -4.90 -19.85 -11.64
C ALA A 269 -3.72 -19.97 -12.61
N THR A 270 -3.41 -18.88 -13.30
CA THR A 270 -2.19 -18.74 -14.10
C THR A 270 -0.93 -18.82 -13.25
N GLY A 271 0.23 -18.87 -13.92
CA GLY A 271 1.51 -18.69 -13.24
C GLY A 271 1.62 -17.30 -12.62
N TYR A 272 2.41 -17.20 -11.56
CA TYR A 272 2.81 -15.94 -10.95
C TYR A 272 3.76 -15.18 -11.89
N SER A 273 3.66 -13.86 -11.89
CA SER A 273 4.58 -12.95 -12.55
C SER A 273 4.65 -11.66 -11.76
N ASP A 274 5.86 -11.13 -11.62
CA ASP A 274 6.11 -9.81 -11.08
C ASP A 274 6.87 -8.95 -12.07
N ALA A 275 6.76 -7.62 -11.91
CA ALA A 275 7.42 -6.64 -12.77
C ALA A 275 8.88 -6.39 -12.35
N ASP A 276 9.13 -6.33 -11.05
CA ASP A 276 10.46 -6.25 -10.41
C ASP A 276 11.17 -7.61 -10.34
N GLY A 277 10.44 -8.70 -10.57
CA GLY A 277 11.00 -10.05 -10.62
C GLY A 277 10.96 -10.79 -9.29
N ASP A 278 10.16 -10.28 -8.36
CA ASP A 278 9.87 -10.91 -7.09
C ASP A 278 9.40 -12.36 -7.22
N ARG A 279 9.57 -13.07 -6.12
CA ARG A 279 9.16 -14.45 -5.97
C ARG A 279 7.77 -14.43 -5.36
N HIS A 280 6.84 -15.15 -5.99
CA HIS A 280 5.62 -15.61 -5.32
C HIS A 280 5.98 -16.09 -3.91
N LEU A 281 5.23 -15.72 -2.88
CA LEU A 281 5.37 -16.15 -1.46
C LEU A 281 4.19 -17.01 -0.98
N TYR A 282 2.97 -16.55 -1.23
CA TYR A 282 1.77 -17.35 -1.01
C TYR A 282 0.60 -16.85 -1.85
N THR A 283 -0.49 -17.62 -1.84
CA THR A 283 -1.71 -17.33 -2.56
C THR A 283 -2.88 -17.31 -1.59
N ARG A 284 -3.81 -16.37 -1.77
CA ARG A 284 -5.07 -16.35 -1.02
C ARG A 284 -6.23 -16.73 -1.93
N TRP A 285 -7.00 -17.73 -1.50
CA TRP A 285 -8.14 -18.29 -2.23
C TRP A 285 -9.42 -18.00 -1.49
N GLN A 286 -10.42 -17.46 -2.20
CA GLN A 286 -11.74 -17.22 -1.62
C GLN A 286 -12.85 -17.88 -2.42
N ILE A 287 -13.82 -18.45 -1.71
CA ILE A 287 -15.10 -18.91 -2.26
C ILE A 287 -16.23 -18.21 -1.50
N SER A 288 -17.25 -17.76 -2.22
CA SER A 288 -18.45 -17.15 -1.68
C SER A 288 -19.71 -17.85 -2.21
N SER A 289 -20.76 -17.82 -1.40
CA SER A 289 -22.11 -18.25 -1.75
C SER A 289 -22.94 -17.14 -2.41
N MET A 290 -22.46 -15.89 -2.40
CA MET A 290 -23.18 -14.73 -2.93
C MET A 290 -22.34 -13.98 -3.98
N GLN A 291 -22.99 -13.55 -5.06
CA GLN A 291 -22.31 -12.88 -6.17
C GLN A 291 -21.72 -11.54 -5.72
N GLY A 292 -20.41 -11.39 -5.85
CA GLY A 292 -19.71 -10.12 -5.57
C GLY A 292 -19.60 -9.77 -4.07
N ASP A 293 -20.08 -10.62 -3.17
CA ASP A 293 -19.94 -10.43 -1.73
C ASP A 293 -18.96 -11.47 -1.19
N PHE A 294 -17.84 -11.01 -0.62
CA PHE A 294 -16.84 -11.85 0.02
C PHE A 294 -16.62 -11.43 1.49
N SER A 295 -17.66 -10.89 2.12
CA SER A 295 -17.70 -10.62 3.57
C SER A 295 -17.98 -11.90 4.37
N ASP A 296 -17.72 -11.89 5.68
CA ASP A 296 -17.91 -13.02 6.62
C ASP A 296 -19.27 -13.73 6.48
N ASN A 297 -20.34 -13.04 6.06
CA ASN A 297 -21.68 -13.62 5.92
C ASN A 297 -21.89 -14.39 4.60
N ALA A 298 -21.09 -14.10 3.57
CA ALA A 298 -21.17 -14.70 2.24
C ALA A 298 -20.06 -15.73 2.01
N LEU A 299 -18.94 -15.52 2.70
CA LEU A 299 -17.71 -16.28 2.59
C LEU A 299 -17.95 -17.72 2.98
N VAL A 300 -17.54 -18.62 2.09
CA VAL A 300 -17.60 -20.07 2.29
C VAL A 300 -16.21 -20.59 2.62
N LEU A 301 -15.16 -19.99 2.03
CA LEU A 301 -13.78 -20.39 2.24
C LEU A 301 -12.87 -19.18 2.06
N ASP A 302 -11.88 -19.04 2.93
CA ASP A 302 -10.81 -18.04 2.82
C ASP A 302 -9.49 -18.60 3.34
N ILE A 303 -8.70 -19.17 2.44
CA ILE A 303 -7.48 -19.88 2.78
C ILE A 303 -6.28 -19.13 2.21
N LYS A 304 -5.30 -18.88 3.08
CA LYS A 304 -3.93 -18.55 2.71
C LYS A 304 -3.14 -19.85 2.55
N SER A 305 -2.47 -20.05 1.42
CA SER A 305 -1.66 -21.25 1.19
C SER A 305 -0.30 -21.16 1.88
N ASP A 306 0.28 -22.31 2.24
CA ASP A 306 1.60 -22.36 2.90
C ASP A 306 2.77 -22.11 1.94
N SER A 307 2.51 -21.96 0.63
CA SER A 307 3.52 -21.69 -0.41
C SER A 307 2.87 -21.21 -1.72
N HIS A 308 3.69 -21.07 -2.77
CA HIS A 308 3.42 -20.54 -4.13
C HIS A 308 2.47 -21.41 -4.95
N LEU A 309 1.25 -21.61 -4.46
CA LEU A 309 0.28 -22.48 -5.10
C LEU A 309 -0.44 -21.74 -6.22
N THR A 310 -0.31 -22.24 -7.45
CA THR A 310 -1.19 -21.83 -8.55
C THR A 310 -2.41 -22.75 -8.69
N SER A 311 -2.56 -23.72 -7.76
CA SER A 311 -3.70 -24.62 -7.71
C SER A 311 -3.97 -25.09 -6.28
N PHE A 312 -5.25 -25.17 -5.92
CA PHE A 312 -5.72 -25.54 -4.59
C PHE A 312 -6.93 -26.48 -4.71
N THR A 313 -7.00 -27.54 -3.90
CA THR A 313 -8.17 -28.42 -3.82
C THR A 313 -8.97 -28.07 -2.58
N THR A 314 -10.26 -27.78 -2.74
CA THR A 314 -11.11 -27.45 -1.59
C THR A 314 -11.21 -28.63 -0.62
N PRO A 315 -11.22 -28.37 0.70
CA PRO A 315 -11.43 -29.42 1.69
C PRO A 315 -12.79 -30.11 1.52
N GLU A 316 -12.88 -31.36 2.00
CA GLU A 316 -14.13 -32.09 2.03
C GLU A 316 -15.17 -31.40 2.94
N LEU A 317 -16.45 -31.66 2.69
CA LEU A 317 -17.60 -31.09 3.43
C LEU A 317 -17.78 -29.55 3.31
N MET A 318 -16.85 -28.84 2.69
CA MET A 318 -16.96 -27.39 2.47
C MET A 318 -18.11 -27.03 1.54
N LEU A 319 -18.15 -27.69 0.38
CA LEU A 319 -19.13 -27.42 -0.68
C LEU A 319 -20.36 -28.32 -0.55
N HIS A 320 -21.52 -27.78 -0.91
CA HIS A 320 -22.78 -28.52 -0.96
C HIS A 320 -23.19 -28.87 -2.39
N VAL A 321 -23.97 -29.93 -2.56
CA VAL A 321 -24.52 -30.34 -3.86
C VAL A 321 -25.47 -29.29 -4.44
N ASP A 322 -25.58 -29.23 -5.77
CA ASP A 322 -26.41 -28.30 -6.55
C ASP A 322 -26.35 -26.83 -6.11
N THR A 323 -25.19 -26.40 -5.62
CA THR A 323 -24.98 -25.05 -5.07
C THR A 323 -24.11 -24.24 -6.01
N LEU A 324 -24.50 -22.98 -6.25
CA LEU A 324 -23.74 -22.03 -7.05
C LEU A 324 -22.80 -21.26 -6.13
N TYR A 325 -21.52 -21.27 -6.48
CA TYR A 325 -20.46 -20.56 -5.77
C TYR A 325 -19.74 -19.58 -6.70
N TYR A 326 -19.09 -18.61 -6.08
CA TYR A 326 -18.25 -17.60 -6.73
C TYR A 326 -16.86 -17.69 -6.12
N TRP A 327 -15.81 -17.56 -6.91
CA TRP A 327 -14.45 -17.68 -6.40
C TRP A 327 -13.50 -16.70 -7.08
N ARG A 328 -12.46 -16.34 -6.33
CA ARG A 328 -11.40 -15.43 -6.75
C ARG A 328 -10.09 -15.80 -6.05
N VAL A 329 -8.99 -15.29 -6.56
CA VAL A 329 -7.64 -15.54 -6.05
C VAL A 329 -6.81 -14.28 -6.15
N LYS A 330 -5.80 -14.14 -5.28
CA LYS A 330 -4.74 -13.14 -5.43
C LYS A 330 -3.39 -13.69 -4.96
N PHE A 331 -2.32 -13.14 -5.52
CA PHE A 331 -0.95 -13.51 -5.20
C PHE A 331 -0.31 -12.52 -4.24
N TYR A 332 0.68 -13.02 -3.51
CA TYR A 332 1.57 -12.23 -2.68
C TYR A 332 3.01 -12.56 -3.05
N ASP A 333 3.87 -11.55 -3.19
CA ASP A 333 5.33 -11.67 -3.34
C ASP A 333 6.03 -11.93 -2.00
N ASN A 334 7.35 -12.11 -2.05
CA ASN A 334 8.23 -12.30 -0.90
C ASN A 334 8.40 -11.06 -0.03
N LEU A 335 7.91 -9.90 -0.48
CA LEU A 335 7.89 -8.64 0.23
C LEU A 335 6.48 -8.34 0.80
N ASP A 336 5.59 -9.34 0.79
CA ASP A 336 4.19 -9.28 1.25
C ASP A 336 3.30 -8.24 0.54
N ALA A 337 3.73 -7.69 -0.60
CA ALA A 337 2.84 -6.97 -1.48
C ALA A 337 1.83 -7.93 -2.10
N ALA A 338 0.65 -7.39 -2.42
CA ALA A 338 -0.48 -8.18 -2.85
C ALA A 338 -0.95 -7.70 -4.22
N SER A 339 -1.14 -8.65 -5.14
CA SER A 339 -1.86 -8.36 -6.38
C SER A 339 -3.29 -7.89 -6.07
N ASP A 340 -3.90 -7.18 -7.01
CA ASP A 340 -5.36 -7.06 -7.02
C ASP A 340 -6.00 -8.46 -7.10
N TRP A 341 -7.26 -8.54 -6.65
CA TRP A 341 -8.05 -9.75 -6.83
C TRP A 341 -8.27 -10.05 -8.30
N SER A 342 -8.21 -11.34 -8.65
CA SER A 342 -8.68 -11.80 -9.96
C SER A 342 -10.12 -11.38 -10.23
N GLU A 343 -10.51 -11.44 -11.50
CA GLU A 343 -11.91 -11.55 -11.88
C GLU A 343 -12.61 -12.65 -11.07
N THR A 344 -13.92 -12.52 -10.87
CA THR A 344 -14.70 -13.51 -10.14
C THR A 344 -15.34 -14.50 -11.11
N PHE A 345 -15.01 -15.79 -10.97
CA PHE A 345 -15.68 -16.86 -11.72
C PHE A 345 -16.74 -17.52 -10.84
N SER A 346 -17.75 -18.09 -11.49
CA SER A 346 -18.78 -18.88 -10.82
C SER A 346 -18.72 -20.34 -11.24
N PHE A 347 -19.13 -21.25 -10.36
CA PHE A 347 -19.35 -22.65 -10.70
C PHE A 347 -20.49 -23.26 -9.89
N ARG A 348 -21.14 -24.26 -10.46
CA ARG A 348 -22.18 -25.06 -9.80
C ARG A 348 -21.67 -26.48 -9.54
N THR A 349 -21.79 -26.93 -8.30
CA THR A 349 -21.39 -28.27 -7.90
C THR A 349 -22.28 -29.36 -8.51
N ILE A 350 -21.84 -30.61 -8.43
CA ILE A 350 -22.64 -31.80 -8.80
C ILE A 350 -24.02 -31.77 -8.16
N LYS A 351 -25.04 -32.21 -8.90
CA LYS A 351 -26.44 -32.19 -8.44
C LYS A 351 -26.74 -33.19 -7.33
N THR A 352 -26.02 -34.30 -7.32
CA THR A 352 -26.23 -35.41 -6.39
C THR A 352 -24.86 -35.93 -5.99
N ASP A 353 -24.69 -36.21 -4.70
CA ASP A 353 -23.53 -36.94 -4.22
C ASP A 353 -23.79 -38.44 -4.43
N SER A 354 -22.96 -39.10 -5.22
CA SER A 354 -23.08 -40.54 -5.43
C SER A 354 -22.70 -41.38 -4.21
N ALA A 355 -22.06 -40.77 -3.21
CA ALA A 355 -21.72 -41.42 -1.96
C ALA A 355 -22.89 -41.45 -0.95
N ASP A 356 -23.87 -40.55 -1.07
CA ASP A 356 -25.07 -40.42 -0.21
C ASP A 356 -26.31 -40.27 -1.10
N ILE A 357 -26.86 -41.40 -1.56
CA ILE A 357 -27.98 -41.48 -2.50
C ILE A 357 -29.32 -41.62 -1.76
N ASN A 358 -29.33 -42.24 -0.58
CA ASN A 358 -30.53 -42.40 0.25
C ASN A 358 -30.84 -41.07 0.98
N PRO A 359 -31.85 -40.91 1.86
CA PRO A 359 -32.43 -39.58 2.13
C PRO A 359 -31.43 -38.60 2.79
N GLN A 360 -30.66 -37.89 1.97
CA GLN A 360 -29.82 -36.70 2.17
C GLN A 360 -29.54 -36.38 3.63
N ASN A 361 -29.02 -37.35 4.37
CA ASN A 361 -28.66 -37.15 5.76
C ASN A 361 -27.21 -36.65 5.85
N ASN A 362 -26.54 -36.45 4.72
CA ASN A 362 -25.16 -36.01 4.57
C ASN A 362 -24.20 -36.95 5.33
N ILE A 363 -24.50 -38.25 5.30
CA ILE A 363 -23.65 -39.34 5.74
C ILE A 363 -23.51 -40.29 4.55
N PRO A 364 -22.30 -40.68 4.14
CA PRO A 364 -22.15 -41.62 3.03
C PRO A 364 -22.92 -42.93 3.29
N ASP A 365 -23.70 -43.41 2.30
CA ASP A 365 -24.55 -44.62 2.37
C ASP A 365 -23.76 -45.85 2.88
N SER A 366 -22.48 -45.94 2.49
CA SER A 366 -21.58 -47.04 2.90
C SER A 366 -21.22 -47.04 4.39
N GLN A 367 -21.41 -45.91 5.06
CA GLN A 367 -21.08 -45.66 6.46
C GLN A 367 -22.33 -45.57 7.35
N GLU A 368 -23.52 -45.60 6.78
CA GLU A 368 -24.77 -45.53 7.55
C GLU A 368 -24.95 -46.73 8.49
N ILE A 369 -25.56 -46.45 9.65
CA ILE A 369 -25.99 -47.47 10.61
C ILE A 369 -27.48 -47.75 10.43
N SER A 370 -27.82 -49.03 10.33
CA SER A 370 -29.22 -49.52 10.22
C SER A 370 -29.76 -50.13 11.52
N ASP A 371 -28.95 -50.19 12.59
CA ASP A 371 -29.37 -50.72 13.88
C ASP A 371 -30.21 -49.68 14.65
N ALA A 372 -31.54 -49.84 14.57
CA ALA A 372 -32.51 -48.98 15.24
C ALA A 372 -32.64 -49.22 16.76
N SER A 373 -31.80 -50.07 17.35
CA SER A 373 -31.72 -50.29 18.80
C SER A 373 -30.44 -49.75 19.44
N MET A 374 -29.54 -49.19 18.62
CA MET A 374 -28.28 -48.62 19.10
C MET A 374 -28.55 -47.36 19.93
N ASP A 375 -28.05 -47.37 21.16
CA ASP A 375 -28.17 -46.32 22.18
C ASP A 375 -26.80 -46.24 22.90
N LEU A 376 -25.89 -45.43 22.38
CA LEU A 376 -24.51 -45.29 22.88
C LEU A 376 -24.44 -44.32 24.05
N ASP A 377 -25.34 -43.35 24.15
CA ASP A 377 -25.38 -42.39 25.26
C ASP A 377 -26.20 -42.89 26.47
N SER A 378 -26.85 -44.05 26.32
CA SER A 378 -27.64 -44.73 27.35
C SER A 378 -28.79 -43.88 27.90
N ASP A 379 -29.36 -43.00 27.07
CA ASP A 379 -30.52 -42.18 27.44
C ASP A 379 -31.86 -42.91 27.28
N GLY A 380 -31.84 -44.13 26.71
CA GLY A 380 -33.00 -44.98 26.48
C GLY A 380 -33.68 -44.77 25.13
N TYR A 381 -33.15 -43.91 24.27
CA TYR A 381 -33.62 -43.66 22.91
C TYR A 381 -32.55 -44.04 21.89
N ALA A 382 -32.96 -44.68 20.80
CA ALA A 382 -32.01 -45.06 19.77
C ALA A 382 -31.40 -43.84 19.07
N ASP A 383 -30.06 -43.76 19.09
CA ASP A 383 -29.25 -42.63 18.62
C ASP A 383 -29.56 -42.22 17.18
N ILE A 384 -29.77 -43.20 16.29
CA ILE A 384 -30.02 -42.94 14.87
C ILE A 384 -31.33 -42.16 14.60
N ASN A 385 -32.22 -42.08 15.61
CA ASN A 385 -33.49 -41.36 15.54
C ASN A 385 -33.45 -40.02 16.29
N GLN A 386 -32.35 -39.69 16.95
CA GLN A 386 -32.20 -38.46 17.71
C GLN A 386 -31.79 -37.31 16.76
N PRO A 387 -32.54 -36.18 16.73
CA PRO A 387 -32.31 -35.10 15.76
C PRO A 387 -31.09 -34.23 16.07
N ASP A 388 -30.52 -34.35 17.26
CA ASP A 388 -29.38 -33.58 17.76
C ASP A 388 -28.05 -34.33 17.61
N MET A 389 -28.05 -35.50 16.97
CA MET A 389 -26.83 -36.25 16.66
C MET A 389 -26.85 -36.87 15.26
N LYS A 390 -25.66 -37.21 14.77
CA LYS A 390 -25.46 -38.05 13.57
C LYS A 390 -24.57 -39.22 13.92
N CYS A 391 -24.88 -40.38 13.35
CA CYS A 391 -24.17 -41.62 13.64
C CYS A 391 -23.68 -42.29 12.37
N LEU A 392 -22.47 -42.81 12.40
CA LEU A 392 -21.90 -43.60 11.32
C LEU A 392 -21.11 -44.79 11.85
N ARG A 393 -20.82 -45.71 10.94
CA ARG A 393 -19.92 -46.83 11.16
C ARG A 393 -18.58 -46.58 10.51
N THR A 394 -17.51 -46.67 11.29
CA THR A 394 -16.15 -46.44 10.82
C THR A 394 -15.64 -47.63 10.01
N GLY A 395 -14.86 -47.38 8.96
CA GLY A 395 -14.19 -48.44 8.20
C GLY A 395 -13.09 -49.14 9.01
N HIS A 396 -12.41 -48.39 9.89
CA HIS A 396 -11.41 -48.91 10.81
C HIS A 396 -12.06 -49.36 12.13
N GLY A 397 -11.78 -50.58 12.58
CA GLY A 397 -12.35 -51.14 13.82
C GLY A 397 -13.84 -51.52 13.76
N ASN A 398 -14.55 -51.13 12.68
CA ASN A 398 -15.99 -51.35 12.50
C ASN A 398 -16.83 -50.85 13.68
N ALA A 399 -16.41 -49.71 14.27
CA ALA A 399 -17.04 -49.10 15.42
C ALA A 399 -18.21 -48.21 14.98
N SER A 400 -19.31 -48.26 15.73
CA SER A 400 -20.34 -47.24 15.68
C SER A 400 -19.90 -46.00 16.46
N VAL A 401 -20.09 -44.83 15.86
CA VAL A 401 -19.76 -43.52 16.42
C VAL A 401 -20.94 -42.57 16.20
N CYS A 402 -21.29 -41.79 17.22
CA CYS A 402 -22.31 -40.75 17.15
C CYS A 402 -21.75 -39.41 17.63
N VAL A 403 -21.99 -38.34 16.87
CA VAL A 403 -21.62 -36.96 17.23
C VAL A 403 -22.88 -36.22 17.64
N LYS A 404 -23.01 -35.93 18.94
CA LYS A 404 -24.12 -35.20 19.56
C LYS A 404 -23.76 -33.73 19.77
N LYS A 405 -24.63 -32.82 19.38
CA LYS A 405 -24.40 -31.38 19.50
C LYS A 405 -24.72 -30.86 20.91
N SER A 406 -23.93 -29.91 21.42
CA SER A 406 -24.30 -29.11 22.59
C SER A 406 -25.27 -27.97 22.20
N THR A 407 -25.68 -27.15 23.17
CA THR A 407 -26.66 -26.06 22.97
C THR A 407 -26.13 -24.89 22.13
N ASN A 408 -24.81 -24.70 22.10
CA ASN A 408 -24.10 -23.70 21.29
C ASN A 408 -23.91 -24.13 19.83
N VAL A 409 -24.31 -25.35 19.47
CA VAL A 409 -24.29 -25.85 18.09
C VAL A 409 -25.71 -25.93 17.56
N THR A 410 -25.96 -25.24 16.45
CA THR A 410 -27.26 -25.19 15.79
C THR A 410 -27.57 -26.54 15.15
N SER A 411 -26.61 -27.12 14.43
CA SER A 411 -26.79 -28.38 13.71
C SER A 411 -25.48 -29.14 13.52
N VAL A 412 -25.54 -30.47 13.54
CA VAL A 412 -24.51 -31.33 12.92
C VAL A 412 -24.97 -31.55 11.48
N ILE A 413 -24.37 -30.86 10.52
CA ILE A 413 -24.84 -30.86 9.12
C ILE A 413 -24.47 -32.16 8.42
N SER A 414 -23.23 -32.59 8.60
CA SER A 414 -22.64 -33.73 7.88
C SER A 414 -21.66 -34.48 8.77
N LEU A 415 -21.52 -35.78 8.54
CA LEU A 415 -20.58 -36.64 9.25
C LEU A 415 -20.08 -37.73 8.30
N MET A 416 -18.76 -37.88 8.21
CA MET A 416 -18.12 -38.92 7.40
C MET A 416 -16.88 -39.47 8.11
N TRP A 417 -16.56 -40.72 7.83
CA TRP A 417 -15.33 -41.37 8.24
C TRP A 417 -14.32 -41.31 7.10
N ASN A 418 -13.08 -40.93 7.44
CA ASN A 418 -11.96 -40.88 6.54
C ASN A 418 -10.82 -41.79 7.02
N ASP A 419 -10.24 -42.55 6.09
CA ASP A 419 -9.11 -43.42 6.37
C ASP A 419 -7.84 -42.57 6.52
N PRO A 420 -7.22 -42.47 7.71
CA PRO A 420 -6.00 -41.68 7.89
C PRO A 420 -4.83 -42.21 7.05
N ALA A 421 -4.87 -43.43 6.52
CA ALA A 421 -3.83 -43.97 5.66
C ALA A 421 -3.70 -43.24 4.30
N ILE A 422 -4.74 -42.52 3.86
CA ILE A 422 -4.69 -41.75 2.61
C ILE A 422 -3.87 -40.45 2.75
N ILE A 423 -3.69 -39.98 3.99
CA ILE A 423 -2.90 -38.80 4.30
C ILE A 423 -1.42 -39.19 4.26
N SER A 424 -0.71 -38.64 3.27
CA SER A 424 0.71 -38.87 3.04
C SER A 424 1.62 -38.18 4.06
N ASP A 425 1.15 -37.12 4.72
CA ASP A 425 1.86 -36.52 5.83
C ASP A 425 1.94 -37.51 7.01
N THR A 426 3.16 -37.67 7.52
CA THR A 426 3.51 -38.59 8.61
C THR A 426 4.12 -37.86 9.79
N TYR A 427 4.41 -36.56 9.67
CA TYR A 427 4.96 -35.78 10.77
C TYR A 427 3.90 -35.60 11.83
N ASN A 428 4.22 -35.91 13.11
CA ASN A 428 3.29 -35.91 14.25
C ASN A 428 2.03 -36.80 14.10
N LYS A 429 1.97 -37.65 13.07
CA LYS A 429 0.86 -38.57 12.86
C LYS A 429 0.81 -39.62 13.98
N PRO A 430 -0.36 -39.90 14.57
CA PRO A 430 -0.50 -40.97 15.54
C PRO A 430 -0.19 -42.35 14.96
N ASP A 431 0.54 -43.17 15.71
CA ASP A 431 0.87 -44.55 15.30
C ASP A 431 -0.38 -45.43 15.17
N VAL A 432 -1.36 -45.22 16.06
CA VAL A 432 -2.62 -45.97 16.08
C VAL A 432 -3.78 -45.00 16.18
N MET A 433 -4.74 -45.11 15.26
CA MET A 433 -6.02 -44.40 15.30
C MET A 433 -7.17 -45.41 15.28
N PRO A 434 -7.71 -45.83 16.45
CA PRO A 434 -8.58 -47.00 16.56
C PRO A 434 -9.85 -46.91 15.71
N ILE A 435 -10.40 -45.71 15.54
CA ILE A 435 -11.60 -45.46 14.72
C ILE A 435 -11.33 -44.56 13.50
N GLY A 436 -10.06 -44.25 13.19
CA GLY A 436 -9.67 -43.35 12.10
C GLY A 436 -10.02 -41.87 12.37
N LEU A 437 -10.20 -41.09 11.30
CA LEU A 437 -10.64 -39.69 11.35
C LEU A 437 -12.15 -39.60 11.09
N LEU A 438 -12.80 -38.75 11.84
CA LEU A 438 -14.18 -38.33 11.68
C LEU A 438 -14.12 -36.91 11.12
N SER A 439 -14.62 -36.72 9.91
CA SER A 439 -14.84 -35.40 9.34
C SER A 439 -16.30 -35.01 9.55
N PHE A 440 -16.56 -33.89 10.21
CA PHE A 440 -17.91 -33.37 10.38
C PHE A 440 -17.98 -31.88 10.10
N LYS A 441 -19.18 -31.45 9.70
CA LYS A 441 -19.53 -30.04 9.51
C LYS A 441 -20.57 -29.63 10.54
N LEU A 442 -20.24 -28.64 11.35
CA LEU A 442 -21.14 -28.06 12.35
C LEU A 442 -21.66 -26.71 11.88
N GLU A 443 -22.84 -26.31 12.33
CA GLU A 443 -23.35 -24.95 12.21
C GLU A 443 -23.44 -24.29 13.59
N VAL A 444 -22.94 -23.07 13.70
CA VAL A 444 -23.12 -22.21 14.88
C VAL A 444 -24.04 -21.02 14.57
N ALA A 445 -24.51 -20.36 15.63
CA ALA A 445 -25.47 -19.28 15.49
C ALA A 445 -24.87 -18.07 14.77
N ASN A 446 -23.67 -17.64 15.15
CA ASN A 446 -22.98 -16.47 14.59
C ASN A 446 -21.54 -16.79 14.19
N PRO A 447 -20.96 -16.05 13.22
CA PRO A 447 -19.58 -16.23 12.84
C PRO A 447 -18.65 -16.01 14.05
N GLY A 448 -17.76 -16.96 14.33
CA GLY A 448 -16.78 -16.91 15.44
C GLY A 448 -17.24 -17.49 16.77
N ASP A 449 -18.45 -18.04 16.83
CA ASP A 449 -18.97 -18.69 18.02
C ASP A 449 -18.19 -19.98 18.36
N ILE A 450 -18.18 -20.32 19.64
CA ILE A 450 -17.60 -21.58 20.13
C ILE A 450 -18.64 -22.69 19.92
N ALA A 451 -18.21 -23.80 19.34
CA ALA A 451 -18.98 -25.03 19.22
C ALA A 451 -18.50 -26.08 20.23
N GLU A 452 -19.43 -26.87 20.75
CA GLU A 452 -19.13 -28.04 21.56
C GLU A 452 -19.95 -29.23 21.08
N VAL A 453 -19.31 -30.39 20.97
CA VAL A 453 -19.97 -31.65 20.62
C VAL A 453 -19.46 -32.77 21.53
N THR A 454 -20.30 -33.76 21.78
CA THR A 454 -19.92 -34.99 22.48
C THR A 454 -19.97 -36.14 21.49
N ILE A 455 -18.85 -36.85 21.36
CA ILE A 455 -18.68 -38.00 20.49
C ILE A 455 -18.79 -39.27 21.33
N TYR A 456 -19.81 -40.08 21.06
CA TYR A 456 -20.03 -41.38 21.67
C TYR A 456 -19.48 -42.49 20.76
N CYS A 457 -18.85 -43.50 21.36
CA CYS A 457 -18.26 -44.59 20.60
C CYS A 457 -18.61 -45.95 21.21
N SER A 458 -18.84 -46.94 20.35
CA SER A 458 -19.04 -48.34 20.74
C SER A 458 -17.75 -49.06 21.16
N SER A 459 -16.57 -48.52 20.82
CA SER A 459 -15.26 -49.07 21.15
C SER A 459 -14.49 -48.16 22.09
N THR A 460 -13.68 -48.73 22.99
CA THR A 460 -12.92 -47.96 23.98
C THR A 460 -12.05 -46.88 23.35
N LEU A 461 -12.25 -45.62 23.75
CA LEU A 461 -11.46 -44.48 23.29
C LEU A 461 -10.18 -44.34 24.13
N PRO A 462 -9.03 -44.00 23.50
CA PRO A 462 -7.84 -43.56 24.23
C PRO A 462 -8.07 -42.16 24.83
N VAL A 463 -7.14 -41.73 25.69
CA VAL A 463 -7.20 -40.43 26.39
C VAL A 463 -6.50 -39.30 25.64
N THR A 464 -6.35 -39.45 24.32
CA THR A 464 -5.70 -38.49 23.44
C THR A 464 -6.48 -38.34 22.13
N TRP A 465 -6.56 -37.11 21.63
CA TRP A 465 -7.32 -36.73 20.46
C TRP A 465 -6.43 -35.96 19.48
N TYR A 466 -6.52 -36.29 18.20
CA TYR A 466 -5.71 -35.68 17.15
C TYR A 466 -6.59 -35.16 16.03
N LYS A 467 -6.08 -34.17 15.32
CA LYS A 467 -6.70 -33.66 14.11
C LYS A 467 -5.69 -33.40 13.01
N TYR A 468 -6.19 -33.30 11.80
CA TYR A 468 -5.40 -33.02 10.62
C TYR A 468 -6.11 -31.96 9.79
N ASP A 469 -5.40 -30.88 9.51
CA ASP A 469 -5.80 -29.91 8.49
C ASP A 469 -4.64 -29.64 7.53
N LEU A 470 -4.97 -29.10 6.35
CA LEU A 470 -3.99 -28.93 5.29
C LEU A 470 -2.91 -27.90 5.63
N SER A 471 -3.24 -26.90 6.45
CA SER A 471 -2.37 -25.76 6.75
C SER A 471 -1.41 -26.07 7.90
N ASN A 472 -1.87 -26.83 8.90
CA ASN A 472 -1.12 -27.09 10.13
C ASN A 472 -0.69 -28.56 10.29
N GLY A 473 -1.12 -29.46 9.39
CA GLY A 473 -0.82 -30.88 9.45
C GLY A 473 -1.41 -31.57 10.69
N TRP A 474 -0.75 -32.65 11.15
CA TRP A 474 -1.18 -33.40 12.33
C TRP A 474 -0.92 -32.66 13.63
N GLN A 475 -1.96 -32.53 14.45
CA GLN A 475 -1.93 -31.82 15.72
C GLN A 475 -2.53 -32.66 16.86
N ASP A 476 -1.91 -32.60 18.03
CA ASP A 476 -2.50 -33.07 19.28
C ASP A 476 -3.53 -32.04 19.76
N TYR A 477 -4.79 -32.45 19.84
CA TYR A 477 -5.92 -31.63 20.22
C TYR A 477 -6.49 -31.99 21.60
N SER A 478 -5.77 -32.83 22.36
CA SER A 478 -6.25 -33.35 23.64
C SER A 478 -6.54 -32.25 24.67
N ALA A 479 -5.92 -31.07 24.55
CA ALA A 479 -6.17 -29.92 25.44
C ALA A 479 -7.60 -29.36 25.32
N ASN A 480 -8.26 -29.56 24.17
CA ASN A 480 -9.64 -29.14 23.91
C ASN A 480 -10.62 -30.33 23.95
N ALA A 481 -10.16 -31.47 24.50
CA ALA A 481 -10.93 -32.70 24.61
C ALA A 481 -11.12 -33.10 26.09
N THR A 482 -12.36 -33.38 26.47
CA THR A 482 -12.72 -33.91 27.79
C THR A 482 -13.18 -35.35 27.63
N PHE A 483 -12.38 -36.30 28.11
CA PHE A 483 -12.69 -37.74 28.04
C PHE A 483 -13.57 -38.16 29.21
N ASN A 484 -14.70 -38.79 28.90
CA ASN A 484 -15.72 -39.15 29.87
C ASN A 484 -15.70 -40.65 30.22
N PRO A 485 -16.18 -41.06 31.41
CA PRO A 485 -16.20 -42.46 31.83
C PRO A 485 -17.14 -43.37 31.02
N ASP A 486 -18.10 -42.81 30.30
CA ASP A 486 -19.10 -43.49 29.48
C ASP A 486 -18.61 -43.77 28.05
N ASN A 487 -17.30 -43.73 27.83
CA ASN A 487 -16.68 -43.93 26.52
C ASN A 487 -17.08 -42.87 25.48
N SER A 488 -17.35 -41.65 25.95
CA SER A 488 -17.52 -40.47 25.12
C SER A 488 -16.37 -39.47 25.31
N VAL A 489 -16.24 -38.55 24.36
CA VAL A 489 -15.33 -37.40 24.45
C VAL A 489 -16.06 -36.13 24.04
N THR A 490 -15.95 -35.08 24.86
CA THR A 490 -16.49 -33.76 24.54
C THR A 490 -15.38 -32.90 23.96
N LEU A 491 -15.62 -32.33 22.78
CA LEU A 491 -14.66 -31.49 22.06
C LEU A 491 -15.20 -30.06 21.96
N GLN A 492 -14.29 -29.09 22.13
CA GLN A 492 -14.58 -27.67 21.88
C GLN A 492 -13.88 -27.19 20.62
N PHE A 493 -14.52 -26.27 19.91
CA PHE A 493 -14.04 -25.65 18.67
C PHE A 493 -14.42 -24.18 18.66
N LYS A 494 -13.80 -23.40 17.79
CA LYS A 494 -14.21 -22.03 17.51
C LYS A 494 -14.13 -21.75 16.02
N ASP A 495 -15.26 -21.31 15.47
CA ASP A 495 -15.40 -20.92 14.06
C ASP A 495 -14.38 -19.84 13.68
N GLY A 496 -13.60 -20.10 12.63
CA GLY A 496 -12.47 -19.27 12.21
C GLY A 496 -11.24 -19.30 13.13
N ASN A 497 -11.12 -20.29 14.02
CA ASN A 497 -9.99 -20.40 14.96
C ASN A 497 -9.72 -21.87 15.34
N PHE A 498 -9.41 -22.15 16.62
CA PHE A 498 -8.96 -23.45 17.06
C PHE A 498 -9.96 -24.56 16.73
N GLY A 499 -9.44 -25.58 16.06
CA GLY A 499 -10.18 -26.76 15.69
C GLY A 499 -11.13 -26.62 14.52
N ASP A 500 -11.10 -25.48 13.84
CA ASP A 500 -11.78 -25.28 12.57
C ASP A 500 -10.77 -25.39 11.42
N ALA A 501 -10.84 -26.49 10.67
CA ALA A 501 -9.81 -26.88 9.72
C ALA A 501 -9.73 -25.97 8.49
N ASP A 502 -10.81 -25.24 8.16
CA ASP A 502 -10.80 -24.26 7.08
C ASP A 502 -10.35 -22.86 7.54
N GLY A 503 -10.26 -22.64 8.86
CA GLY A 503 -9.93 -21.35 9.48
C GLY A 503 -10.85 -20.19 9.10
N THR A 504 -11.99 -20.44 8.44
CA THR A 504 -12.83 -19.42 7.83
C THR A 504 -13.99 -19.10 8.74
N LYS A 505 -14.08 -17.86 9.21
CA LYS A 505 -15.16 -17.39 10.08
C LYS A 505 -16.49 -17.25 9.33
N ASN A 506 -17.23 -18.33 9.15
CA ASN A 506 -18.38 -18.42 8.23
C ASN A 506 -19.63 -19.10 8.84
N ARG A 507 -19.69 -19.29 10.17
CA ARG A 507 -20.71 -20.05 10.92
C ARG A 507 -20.62 -21.56 10.77
N PHE A 508 -19.69 -22.07 9.98
CA PHE A 508 -19.49 -23.50 9.80
C PHE A 508 -18.13 -23.89 10.35
N ILE A 509 -18.08 -25.03 11.04
CA ILE A 509 -16.83 -25.60 11.50
C ILE A 509 -16.65 -26.93 10.80
N VAL A 510 -15.52 -27.12 10.13
CA VAL A 510 -15.13 -28.39 9.52
C VAL A 510 -13.97 -28.97 10.29
N ASP A 511 -14.10 -30.20 10.79
CA ASP A 511 -13.07 -30.83 11.61
C ASP A 511 -12.86 -32.28 11.21
N PRO A 512 -11.72 -32.62 10.59
CA PRO A 512 -11.21 -33.98 10.47
C PRO A 512 -10.41 -34.34 11.73
N SER A 513 -11.01 -35.11 12.64
CA SER A 513 -10.34 -35.47 13.89
C SER A 513 -10.69 -36.85 14.39
N GLY A 514 -9.85 -37.40 15.26
CA GLY A 514 -10.05 -38.73 15.78
C GLY A 514 -9.13 -39.06 16.95
N PRO A 515 -9.46 -40.10 17.71
CA PRO A 515 -8.61 -40.56 18.78
C PRO A 515 -7.34 -41.17 18.18
N GLY A 516 -6.21 -40.95 18.83
CA GLY A 516 -4.94 -41.51 18.41
C GLY A 516 -4.03 -41.78 19.59
N THR A 517 -3.07 -42.69 19.43
CA THR A 517 -2.02 -42.92 20.42
C THR A 517 -0.68 -43.09 19.70
N ASN A 518 0.35 -42.42 20.22
CA ASN A 518 1.73 -42.71 19.86
C ASN A 518 2.19 -43.93 20.67
N ALA A 519 2.85 -44.87 20.01
CA ALA A 519 3.51 -45.98 20.69
C ALA A 519 4.51 -45.38 21.69
N SER A 520 4.48 -45.85 22.94
CA SER A 520 5.51 -45.47 23.89
C SER A 520 6.88 -45.79 23.29
N PRO A 521 7.89 -44.91 23.42
CA PRO A 521 9.25 -45.27 23.04
C PRO A 521 9.62 -46.58 23.75
N PRO A 522 10.34 -47.52 23.11
CA PRO A 522 10.74 -48.75 23.76
C PRO A 522 11.41 -48.41 25.08
N SER A 523 10.92 -49.00 26.16
CA SER A 523 11.42 -48.81 27.51
C SER A 523 12.93 -49.03 27.50
N SER A 524 13.70 -47.95 27.68
CA SER A 524 15.11 -48.10 27.99
C SER A 524 15.19 -48.64 29.42
N ASP A 525 15.74 -49.84 29.53
CA ASP A 525 16.08 -50.46 30.80
C ASP A 525 16.92 -49.49 31.65
N SER A 526 16.44 -49.29 32.88
CA SER A 526 17.16 -48.96 34.10
C SER A 526 18.62 -48.45 33.97
N VAL A 527 18.83 -47.17 34.26
CA VAL A 527 20.03 -46.71 34.98
C VAL A 527 19.62 -45.67 36.02
N ASP A 528 19.98 -45.96 37.27
CA ASP A 528 19.82 -45.12 38.46
C ASP A 528 20.32 -43.68 38.28
N GLY A 529 19.60 -42.69 38.84
CA GLY A 529 20.13 -41.32 38.91
C GLY A 529 19.16 -40.24 39.39
N SER A 530 18.85 -40.25 40.68
CA SER A 530 18.44 -39.12 41.55
C SER A 530 18.20 -37.71 40.96
N GLY A 531 17.00 -37.18 41.21
CA GLY A 531 16.83 -35.86 41.84
C GLY A 531 16.53 -34.66 40.94
N GLY A 532 15.33 -34.07 41.12
CA GLY A 532 15.05 -32.68 40.73
C GLY A 532 13.62 -32.46 40.27
N GLY A 533 12.75 -32.01 41.17
CA GLY A 533 11.43 -31.47 40.82
C GLY A 533 11.54 -30.10 40.16
N GLY A 534 10.67 -29.85 39.18
CA GLY A 534 10.53 -28.56 38.51
C GLY A 534 9.17 -28.48 37.81
N CYS A 535 8.25 -27.75 38.43
CA CYS A 535 6.97 -27.35 37.87
C CYS A 535 7.15 -26.24 36.82
N PHE A 536 6.42 -26.38 35.70
CA PHE A 536 5.90 -25.38 34.74
C PHE A 536 6.72 -24.12 34.45
N ILE A 537 7.15 -23.96 33.18
CA ILE A 537 6.64 -22.96 32.22
C ILE A 537 6.80 -23.57 30.81
N SER A 538 5.69 -23.79 30.09
CA SER A 538 5.75 -24.01 28.63
C SER A 538 5.73 -22.64 27.98
N SER A 539 6.90 -22.16 27.55
CA SER A 539 6.99 -21.00 26.68
C SER A 539 6.45 -21.37 25.30
N SER A 540 5.43 -20.65 24.87
CA SER A 540 5.03 -20.51 23.47
C SER A 540 6.27 -20.24 22.60
N ALA A 541 6.70 -21.25 21.85
CA ALA A 541 7.67 -21.07 20.79
C ALA A 541 6.89 -20.81 19.50
N TYR A 542 6.69 -19.51 19.22
CA TYR A 542 6.51 -19.02 17.86
C TYR A 542 7.75 -19.46 17.07
N ARG A 543 7.59 -20.31 16.06
CA ARG A 543 8.74 -20.81 15.30
C ARG A 543 8.92 -19.94 14.07
N ALA A 544 9.96 -19.13 14.12
CA ALA A 544 10.67 -18.62 12.97
C ALA A 544 11.03 -19.78 12.01
N ASN A 545 10.85 -19.52 10.72
CA ASN A 545 11.09 -20.44 9.63
C ASN A 545 12.56 -20.88 9.57
N SER A 546 12.80 -22.18 9.40
CA SER A 546 14.10 -22.71 8.97
C SER A 546 13.86 -23.79 7.93
N SER A 547 14.32 -23.50 6.71
CA SER A 547 14.10 -24.27 5.50
C SER A 547 14.58 -25.72 5.61
N VAL A 548 13.67 -26.68 5.42
CA VAL A 548 14.03 -28.09 5.19
C VAL A 548 14.03 -28.35 3.68
N LYS A 549 15.22 -28.52 3.11
CA LYS A 549 15.40 -28.93 1.70
C LYS A 549 14.94 -30.37 1.51
N ILE A 550 13.80 -30.58 0.85
CA ILE A 550 13.36 -31.90 0.37
C ILE A 550 13.87 -32.09 -1.07
N LEU A 551 14.75 -33.07 -1.26
CA LEU A 551 15.27 -33.48 -2.56
C LEU A 551 14.27 -34.47 -3.20
N VAL A 552 13.44 -34.02 -4.14
CA VAL A 552 12.51 -34.90 -4.87
C VAL A 552 13.22 -35.54 -6.07
N TYR A 553 13.31 -36.87 -6.04
CA TYR A 553 13.84 -37.70 -7.13
C TYR A 553 12.76 -37.92 -8.19
N VAL A 554 12.96 -37.44 -9.42
CA VAL A 554 12.07 -37.69 -10.57
C VAL A 554 12.71 -38.75 -11.49
N PRO A 555 12.04 -39.86 -11.85
CA PRO A 555 12.60 -40.82 -12.80
C PRO A 555 12.41 -40.32 -14.24
N PHE A 556 13.53 -40.07 -14.92
CA PHE A 556 13.59 -39.71 -16.34
C PHE A 556 13.12 -40.86 -17.25
N PHE A 557 12.05 -40.64 -18.02
CA PHE A 557 11.71 -41.47 -19.17
C PHE A 557 12.54 -41.02 -20.39
N PHE A 558 13.25 -41.98 -20.98
CA PHE A 558 14.05 -41.83 -22.19
C PHE A 558 13.16 -41.56 -23.41
N PHE A 559 13.37 -40.44 -24.12
CA PHE A 559 13.04 -40.33 -25.54
C PHE A 559 14.29 -39.97 -26.34
N LEU A 560 14.63 -40.87 -27.24
CA LEU A 560 15.72 -40.82 -28.19
C LEU A 560 15.38 -39.84 -29.33
N LEU A 561 16.16 -38.77 -29.49
CA LEU A 561 16.20 -37.99 -30.74
C LEU A 561 17.65 -37.64 -31.08
N ILE A 562 18.08 -38.14 -32.25
CA ILE A 562 19.39 -37.94 -32.86
C ILE A 562 19.31 -36.77 -33.87
N LYS A 563 20.18 -35.76 -33.72
CA LYS A 563 21.00 -35.08 -34.77
C LYS A 563 21.75 -33.90 -34.14
N VAL A 564 23.07 -33.95 -33.91
CA VAL A 564 24.24 -33.68 -34.80
C VAL A 564 24.59 -32.18 -34.97
N SER A 565 25.83 -31.86 -34.53
CA SER A 565 26.72 -30.71 -34.84
C SER A 565 26.37 -29.33 -34.24
N ASN A 566 27.31 -28.51 -33.74
CA ASN A 566 28.77 -28.51 -33.76
C ASN A 566 29.32 -27.57 -32.64
N THR A 567 30.39 -28.02 -31.97
CA THR A 567 31.54 -27.28 -31.41
C THR A 567 31.41 -25.83 -30.89
N LEU A 568 31.85 -25.59 -29.64
CA LEU A 568 32.92 -24.62 -29.34
C LEU A 568 33.63 -24.90 -28.01
N LYS A 569 34.85 -24.37 -27.88
CA LYS A 569 36.02 -24.87 -27.13
C LYS A 569 36.00 -24.65 -25.61
N LEU A 570 36.52 -25.64 -24.87
CA LEU A 570 37.05 -25.49 -23.53
C LEU A 570 38.33 -24.61 -23.54
N LEU A 571 38.42 -23.68 -22.59
CA LEU A 571 39.67 -23.11 -22.12
C LEU A 571 39.78 -23.30 -20.61
N HIS A 572 40.74 -24.13 -20.23
CA HIS A 572 41.10 -24.49 -18.87
C HIS A 572 42.23 -23.55 -18.43
N LYS A 573 42.09 -22.83 -17.31
CA LYS A 573 43.26 -22.27 -16.61
C LYS A 573 43.07 -22.31 -15.10
N ARG A 574 44.08 -22.89 -14.46
CA ARG A 574 44.17 -23.29 -13.05
C ARG A 574 44.44 -22.10 -12.12
N ARG A 575 43.98 -22.24 -10.86
CA ARG A 575 44.44 -21.53 -9.65
C ARG A 575 45.96 -21.59 -9.45
N PRO A 576 46.52 -20.65 -8.68
CA PRO A 576 47.07 -20.97 -7.34
C PRO A 576 46.65 -19.93 -6.28
N ALA A 577 46.14 -20.32 -5.11
CA ALA A 577 46.85 -20.57 -3.84
C ALA A 577 47.36 -19.29 -3.11
N ASN A 578 46.69 -19.04 -1.98
CA ASN A 578 46.94 -18.08 -0.90
C ASN A 578 48.38 -18.18 -0.34
N PRO A 579 48.96 -17.13 0.28
CA PRO A 579 48.76 -16.96 1.73
C PRO A 579 48.86 -15.51 2.29
N GLY A 580 48.22 -15.28 3.45
CA GLY A 580 48.82 -14.50 4.54
C GLY A 580 48.13 -13.19 4.96
N ILE A 581 47.43 -13.26 6.10
CA ILE A 581 46.95 -12.14 6.93
C ILE A 581 48.14 -11.46 7.64
N PRO A 582 48.09 -10.13 7.88
CA PRO A 582 48.19 -9.65 9.27
C PRO A 582 47.21 -8.50 9.62
N ARG A 583 46.78 -8.51 10.89
CA ARG A 583 45.99 -7.47 11.58
C ARG A 583 46.81 -6.18 11.83
N PRO A 584 46.18 -5.00 11.95
CA PRO A 584 46.64 -3.90 12.81
C PRO A 584 45.79 -3.88 14.12
N VAL A 585 46.32 -4.11 15.32
CA VAL A 585 47.08 -3.22 16.23
C VAL A 585 46.34 -1.93 16.61
N ASN A 586 45.67 -1.99 17.77
CA ASN A 586 45.29 -0.85 18.61
C ASN A 586 46.51 -0.01 19.01
N LEU A 587 46.39 1.32 18.90
CA LEU A 587 47.26 2.27 19.59
C LEU A 587 46.43 3.45 20.11
N LEU A 588 46.16 3.40 21.42
CA LEU A 588 45.86 4.54 22.27
C LEU A 588 47.04 5.53 22.28
N SER A 589 46.77 6.82 22.09
CA SER A 589 47.62 7.90 22.62
C SER A 589 46.87 9.24 22.69
N LYS A 590 46.51 9.60 23.92
CA LYS A 590 46.36 10.96 24.48
C LYS A 590 46.91 12.13 23.63
N ARG A 591 46.07 13.15 23.44
CA ARG A 591 46.23 14.45 24.10
C ARG A 591 44.90 15.16 24.26
#